data_AF-A0AAW0F7K2-F1
#
_entry.id   AF-A0AAW0F7K2-F1
#
_cell.length_a   1.000
_cell.length_b   1.000
_cell.length_c   1.000
_cell.angle_alpha   90.00
_cell.angle_beta   90.00
_cell.angle_gamma   90.00
#
_symmetry.space_group_name_H-M   'P 1'
#
loop_
_entity.id
_entity.type
_entity.pdbx_description
1 polymer ?
#
loop_
_entity_poly.entity_id
_entity_poly.type
_entity_poly.pdbx_seq_one_letter_code
_entity_poly.pdbx_strand_id
1 'polypeptide(L)'
;MARLNRGLISLQDPANLPPSALRQLHAWWETAQANAPRRIRRSQGQKPRFDVYSDATPDGWGAVCIDRETKSTVILGARWPQRANNINAAETRAIAMAFSELRHRFPPRSKIHLYVDNTSALASVRQHRARSYAVNEELHRLLPYLEQFDVTASYIASADNPADAPSRAH
;
A
#
# COMPACT_ATOMS: atom_id res chain seq x y z
N MET A 1 11.31 26.78 18.05
CA MET A 1 10.63 27.96 17.47
C MET A 1 11.39 28.48 16.24
N ALA A 2 10.69 28.63 15.11
CA ALA A 2 11.28 28.93 13.79
C ALA A 2 11.91 30.33 13.68
N ARG A 3 12.97 30.48 12.86
CA ARG A 3 13.71 31.74 12.62
C ARG A 3 12.83 32.86 12.02
N LEU A 4 11.78 32.48 11.28
CA LEU A 4 10.77 33.38 10.72
C LEU A 4 10.04 34.17 11.84
N ASN A 5 9.66 33.49 12.92
CA ASN A 5 8.95 34.08 14.06
C ASN A 5 9.82 35.03 14.90
N ARG A 6 11.11 35.12 14.61
CA ARG A 6 12.07 36.02 15.27
C ARG A 6 12.48 37.19 14.38
N GLY A 7 11.89 37.34 13.19
CA GLY A 7 12.25 38.40 12.23
C GLY A 7 13.67 38.26 11.65
N LEU A 8 14.31 37.09 11.81
CA LEU A 8 15.68 36.83 11.35
C LEU A 8 15.76 36.42 9.87
N ILE A 9 14.61 36.20 9.24
CA ILE A 9 14.45 35.90 7.82
C ILE A 9 13.07 36.40 7.39
N SER A 10 13.03 37.07 6.25
CA SER A 10 11.82 37.54 5.57
C SER A 10 11.24 36.44 4.67
N LEU A 11 9.94 36.51 4.36
CA LEU A 11 9.31 35.65 3.35
C LEU A 11 9.92 35.84 1.94
N GLN A 12 10.62 36.96 1.73
CA GLN A 12 11.26 37.30 0.46
C GLN A 12 12.71 36.79 0.39
N ASP A 13 13.25 36.23 1.48
CA ASP A 13 14.62 35.74 1.49
C ASP A 13 14.73 34.45 0.66
N PRO A 14 15.78 34.32 -0.17
CA PRO A 14 15.94 33.17 -1.04
C PRO A 14 16.15 31.89 -0.23
N ALA A 15 15.30 30.89 -0.47
CA ALA A 15 15.44 29.56 0.11
C ALA A 15 16.30 28.68 -0.81
N ASN A 16 17.52 28.36 -0.36
CA ASN A 16 18.37 27.39 -1.06
C ASN A 16 17.92 25.97 -0.73
N LEU A 17 17.15 25.37 -1.64
CA LEU A 17 16.75 23.98 -1.55
C LEU A 17 17.82 23.07 -2.18
N PRO A 18 18.25 21.99 -1.51
CA PRO A 18 19.16 21.02 -2.11
C PRO A 18 18.48 20.33 -3.32
N PRO A 19 19.25 19.90 -4.34
CA PRO A 19 18.68 19.33 -5.57
C PRO A 19 17.73 18.15 -5.36
N SER A 20 17.93 17.34 -4.30
CA SER A 20 17.03 16.24 -3.93
C SER A 20 15.67 16.73 -3.44
N ALA A 21 15.64 17.78 -2.62
CA ALA A 21 14.40 18.41 -2.17
C ALA A 21 13.66 19.09 -3.31
N LEU A 22 14.40 19.74 -4.22
CA LEU A 22 13.81 20.37 -5.41
C LEU A 22 13.12 19.32 -6.30
N ARG A 23 13.77 18.16 -6.51
CA ARG A 23 13.21 17.05 -7.28
C ARG A 23 11.92 16.51 -6.69
N GLN A 24 11.88 16.31 -5.37
CA GLN A 24 10.66 15.87 -4.67
C GLN A 24 9.55 16.93 -4.76
N LEU A 25 9.91 18.21 -4.60
CA LEU A 25 8.95 19.31 -4.73
C LEU A 25 8.34 19.35 -6.14
N HIS A 26 9.15 19.20 -7.18
CA HIS A 26 8.66 19.13 -8.56
C HIS A 26 7.73 17.94 -8.78
N ALA A 27 8.10 16.74 -8.30
CA ALA A 27 7.24 15.56 -8.41
C ALA A 27 5.89 15.77 -7.71
N TRP A 28 5.88 16.42 -6.54
CA TRP A 28 4.66 16.77 -5.83
C TRP A 28 3.84 17.81 -6.56
N TRP A 29 4.49 18.83 -7.11
CA TRP A 29 3.83 19.89 -7.88
C TRP A 29 3.14 19.32 -9.12
N GLU A 30 3.82 18.48 -9.89
CA GLU A 30 3.23 17.80 -11.05
C GLU A 30 2.06 16.92 -10.64
N THR A 31 2.21 16.15 -9.57
CA THR A 31 1.13 15.30 -9.03
C THR A 31 -0.08 16.13 -8.62
N ALA A 32 0.13 17.27 -7.95
CA ALA A 32 -0.94 18.15 -7.50
C ALA A 32 -1.67 18.81 -8.69
N GLN A 33 -0.95 19.25 -9.71
CA GLN A 33 -1.55 19.82 -10.92
C GLN A 33 -2.35 18.78 -11.72
N ALA A 34 -1.86 17.54 -11.77
CA ALA A 34 -2.57 16.44 -12.43
C ALA A 34 -3.76 15.90 -11.62
N ASN A 35 -3.91 16.31 -10.35
CA ASN A 35 -4.92 15.76 -9.46
C ASN A 35 -6.31 16.37 -9.73
N ALA A 36 -7.22 15.57 -10.27
CA ALA A 36 -8.62 15.96 -10.40
C ALA A 36 -9.41 15.62 -9.11
N PRO A 37 -10.40 16.45 -8.70
CA PRO A 37 -11.26 16.16 -7.56
C PRO A 37 -11.92 14.78 -7.70
N ARG A 38 -11.60 13.87 -6.77
CA ARG A 38 -12.21 12.53 -6.75
C ARG A 38 -13.43 12.53 -5.84
N ARG A 39 -14.55 12.01 -6.34
CA ARG A 39 -15.72 11.70 -5.50
C ARG A 39 -15.39 10.50 -4.61
N ILE A 40 -15.04 10.77 -3.36
CA ILE A 40 -14.96 9.75 -2.30
C ILE A 40 -16.39 9.35 -1.94
N ARG A 41 -16.98 8.40 -2.68
CA ARG A 41 -18.18 7.71 -2.22
C ARG A 41 -17.75 6.58 -1.29
N ARG A 42 -17.68 6.88 0.00
CA ARG A 42 -17.63 5.82 1.02
C ARG A 42 -18.91 5.02 0.87
N SER A 43 -18.78 3.77 0.45
CA SER A 43 -19.90 2.87 0.28
C SER A 43 -20.32 2.33 1.66
N GLN A 44 -20.75 3.21 2.57
CA GLN A 44 -21.20 2.82 3.90
C GLN A 44 -22.32 1.77 3.78
N GLY A 45 -22.07 0.55 4.26
CA GLY A 45 -23.11 -0.46 4.50
C GLY A 45 -23.07 -1.75 3.66
N GLN A 46 -22.42 -1.82 2.49
CA GLN A 46 -22.32 -3.13 1.79
C GLN A 46 -21.07 -3.89 2.21
N LYS A 47 -21.22 -5.18 2.49
CA LYS A 47 -20.13 -6.10 2.85
C LYS A 47 -19.09 -6.18 1.73
N PRO A 48 -17.80 -6.40 2.05
CA PRO A 48 -16.77 -6.66 1.04
C PRO A 48 -17.16 -7.88 0.20
N ARG A 49 -16.85 -7.85 -1.09
CA ARG A 49 -17.05 -9.00 -2.00
C ARG A 49 -15.85 -9.93 -1.96
N PHE A 50 -14.64 -9.38 -1.91
CA PHE A 50 -13.41 -10.15 -1.88
C PHE A 50 -12.71 -10.02 -0.55
N ASP A 51 -12.21 -11.14 -0.04
CA ASP A 51 -11.20 -11.15 1.02
C ASP A 51 -9.85 -11.44 0.38
N VAL A 52 -8.86 -10.60 0.67
CA VAL A 52 -7.48 -10.75 0.23
C VAL A 52 -6.61 -10.87 1.46
N TYR A 53 -5.82 -11.93 1.52
CA TYR A 53 -4.80 -12.17 2.52
C TYR A 53 -3.45 -12.04 1.84
N SER A 54 -2.49 -11.40 2.49
CA SER A 54 -1.11 -11.36 2.03
C SER A 54 -0.16 -11.69 3.15
N ASP A 55 0.97 -12.27 2.79
CA ASP A 55 2.08 -12.50 3.70
C ASP A 55 3.41 -12.40 2.94
N ALA A 56 4.46 -12.07 3.66
CA ALA A 56 5.80 -12.01 3.13
C ALA A 56 6.82 -12.68 4.05
N THR A 57 7.72 -13.44 3.44
CA THR A 57 8.96 -13.87 4.06
C THR A 57 10.13 -13.08 3.48
N PRO A 58 11.34 -13.19 4.07
CA PRO A 58 12.54 -12.69 3.42
C PRO A 58 12.80 -13.30 2.03
N ASP A 59 12.27 -14.48 1.75
CA ASP A 59 12.57 -15.26 0.53
C ASP A 59 11.46 -15.20 -0.53
N GLY A 60 10.22 -14.93 -0.14
CA GLY A 60 9.08 -14.86 -1.05
C GLY A 60 7.86 -14.15 -0.48
N TRP A 61 6.77 -14.21 -1.24
CA TRP A 61 5.46 -13.72 -0.83
C TRP A 61 4.35 -14.67 -1.23
N GLY A 62 3.24 -14.52 -0.52
CA GLY A 62 2.02 -15.26 -0.74
C GLY A 62 0.82 -14.34 -0.71
N ALA A 63 -0.22 -14.74 -1.43
CA ALA A 63 -1.53 -14.14 -1.29
C ALA A 63 -2.64 -15.17 -1.49
N VAL A 64 -3.74 -15.00 -0.77
CA VAL A 64 -4.96 -15.78 -0.94
C VAL A 64 -6.10 -14.82 -1.17
N CYS A 65 -6.89 -15.05 -2.23
CA CYS A 65 -8.08 -14.26 -2.53
C CYS A 65 -9.30 -15.17 -2.52
N ILE A 66 -10.35 -14.76 -1.82
CA ILE A 66 -11.62 -15.46 -1.74
C ILE A 66 -12.72 -14.53 -2.27
N ASP A 67 -13.40 -14.91 -3.35
CA ASP A 67 -14.64 -14.25 -3.77
C ASP A 67 -15.80 -14.80 -2.91
N ARG A 68 -16.42 -13.95 -2.11
CA ARG A 68 -17.49 -14.35 -1.19
C ARG A 68 -18.78 -14.70 -1.91
N GLU A 69 -18.97 -14.22 -3.13
CA GLU A 69 -20.16 -14.47 -3.94
C GLU A 69 -20.09 -15.85 -4.58
N THR A 70 -19.00 -16.14 -5.30
CA THR A 70 -18.82 -17.41 -6.04
C THR A 70 -18.18 -18.51 -5.20
N LYS A 71 -17.59 -18.17 -4.04
CA LYS A 71 -16.74 -19.04 -3.22
C LYS A 71 -15.47 -19.53 -3.93
N SER A 72 -15.09 -18.89 -5.04
CA SER A 72 -13.82 -19.22 -5.71
C SER A 72 -12.63 -18.71 -4.90
N THR A 73 -11.63 -19.56 -4.73
CA THR A 73 -10.37 -19.20 -4.07
C THR A 73 -9.23 -19.20 -5.08
N VAL A 74 -8.38 -18.18 -4.99
CA VAL A 74 -7.15 -18.06 -5.78
C VAL A 74 -5.99 -17.98 -4.79
N ILE A 75 -4.97 -18.81 -5.02
CA ILE A 75 -3.74 -18.83 -4.23
C ILE A 75 -2.61 -18.39 -5.16
N LEU A 76 -1.82 -17.43 -4.69
CA LEU A 76 -0.69 -16.86 -5.39
C LEU A 76 0.53 -16.96 -4.48
N GLY A 77 1.70 -17.20 -5.07
CA GLY A 77 2.96 -17.21 -4.36
C GLY A 77 4.12 -17.20 -5.33
N ALA A 78 5.20 -16.54 -4.94
CA ALA A 78 6.45 -16.57 -5.69
C ALA A 78 7.64 -16.17 -4.80
N ARG A 79 8.84 -16.60 -5.21
CA ARG A 79 10.08 -16.10 -4.61
C ARG A 79 10.33 -14.66 -4.99
N TRP A 80 11.00 -13.96 -4.09
CA TRP A 80 11.63 -12.70 -4.46
C TRP A 80 12.83 -12.97 -5.38
N PRO A 81 13.05 -12.13 -6.41
CA PRO A 81 14.27 -12.19 -7.22
C PRO A 81 15.53 -12.00 -6.37
N GLN A 82 15.41 -11.21 -5.29
CA GLN A 82 16.45 -11.00 -4.30
C GLN A 82 15.81 -11.04 -2.91
N ARG A 83 16.50 -11.71 -1.98
CA ARG A 83 16.08 -11.78 -0.57
C ARG A 83 15.80 -10.37 -0.02
N ALA A 84 14.67 -10.21 0.64
CA ALA A 84 14.27 -8.94 1.21
C ALA A 84 15.05 -8.63 2.50
N ASN A 85 15.62 -7.43 2.55
CA ASN A 85 16.41 -6.96 3.70
C ASN A 85 15.57 -6.18 4.72
N ASN A 86 14.30 -5.88 4.39
CA ASN A 86 13.39 -5.15 5.26
C ASN A 86 12.02 -5.83 5.20
N ILE A 87 11.64 -6.50 6.28
CA ILE A 87 10.40 -7.27 6.35
C ILE A 87 9.16 -6.39 6.16
N ASN A 88 9.11 -5.20 6.76
CA ASN A 88 7.95 -4.30 6.61
C ASN A 88 7.76 -3.82 5.17
N ALA A 89 8.87 -3.63 4.44
CA ALA A 89 8.82 -3.31 3.01
C ALA A 89 8.40 -4.55 2.19
N ALA A 90 8.88 -5.74 2.54
CA ALA A 90 8.48 -7.00 1.90
C ALA A 90 6.98 -7.26 2.04
N GLU A 91 6.42 -7.02 3.23
CA GLU A 91 4.99 -7.12 3.52
C GLU A 91 4.17 -6.16 2.67
N THR A 92 4.60 -4.90 2.60
CA THR A 92 3.93 -3.90 1.76
C THR A 92 4.04 -4.24 0.28
N ARG A 93 5.19 -4.79 -0.15
CA ARG A 93 5.41 -5.31 -1.50
C ARG A 93 4.51 -6.50 -1.80
N ALA A 94 4.33 -7.44 -0.87
CA ALA A 94 3.45 -8.59 -1.05
C ALA A 94 2.00 -8.15 -1.31
N ILE A 95 1.52 -7.12 -0.59
CA ILE A 95 0.21 -6.51 -0.86
C ILE A 95 0.18 -5.93 -2.29
N ALA A 96 1.19 -5.16 -2.69
CA ALA A 96 1.26 -4.58 -4.04
C ALA A 96 1.25 -5.67 -5.13
N MET A 97 2.00 -6.75 -4.93
CA MET A 97 2.03 -7.90 -5.83
C MET A 97 0.68 -8.61 -5.90
N ALA A 98 0.05 -8.86 -4.75
CA ALA A 98 -1.28 -9.47 -4.69
C ALA A 98 -2.30 -8.66 -5.50
N PHE A 99 -2.34 -7.33 -5.33
CA PHE A 99 -3.26 -6.49 -6.09
C PHE A 99 -2.90 -6.42 -7.58
N SER A 100 -1.61 -6.39 -7.92
CA SER A 100 -1.17 -6.44 -9.32
C SER A 100 -1.66 -7.70 -10.04
N GLU A 101 -1.52 -8.86 -9.39
CA GLU A 101 -1.93 -10.15 -9.93
C GLU A 101 -3.45 -10.37 -9.90
N LEU A 102 -4.15 -9.80 -8.93
CA LEU A 102 -5.60 -10.01 -8.77
C LEU A 102 -6.46 -8.96 -9.49
N ARG A 103 -5.90 -7.82 -9.93
CA ARG A 103 -6.67 -6.69 -10.49
C ARG A 103 -7.67 -7.07 -11.60
N HIS A 104 -7.32 -8.05 -12.44
CA HIS A 104 -8.16 -8.48 -13.57
C HIS A 104 -9.36 -9.32 -13.12
N ARG A 105 -9.34 -9.84 -11.88
CA ARG A 105 -10.45 -10.60 -11.28
C ARG A 105 -11.46 -9.70 -10.59
N PHE A 106 -11.08 -8.47 -10.27
CA PHE A 106 -11.94 -7.54 -9.57
C PHE A 106 -12.74 -6.71 -10.58
N PRO A 107 -14.09 -6.79 -10.57
CA PRO A 107 -14.91 -5.80 -11.23
C PRO A 107 -14.51 -4.37 -10.79
N PRO A 108 -14.64 -3.36 -11.66
CA PRO A 108 -14.32 -1.97 -11.29
C PRO A 108 -15.06 -1.54 -10.01
N ARG A 109 -14.35 -0.86 -9.11
CA ARG A 109 -14.89 -0.40 -7.80
C ARG A 109 -15.38 -1.51 -6.87
N SER A 110 -14.86 -2.73 -7.01
CA SER A 110 -15.12 -3.81 -6.06
C SER A 110 -14.70 -3.41 -4.64
N LYS A 111 -15.47 -3.91 -3.66
CA LYS A 111 -15.12 -3.82 -2.26
C LYS A 111 -14.26 -4.98 -1.85
N ILE A 112 -13.09 -4.67 -1.30
CA ILE A 112 -12.07 -5.64 -0.94
C ILE A 112 -11.74 -5.46 0.54
N HIS A 113 -11.69 -6.56 1.27
CA HIS A 113 -11.15 -6.58 2.63
C HIS A 113 -9.77 -7.23 2.61
N LEU A 114 -8.75 -6.45 2.92
CA LEU A 114 -7.38 -6.89 3.04
C LEU A 114 -7.09 -7.33 4.48
N TYR A 115 -6.58 -8.53 4.65
CA TYR A 115 -6.07 -9.08 5.90
C TYR A 115 -4.55 -9.15 5.82
N VAL A 116 -3.89 -8.60 6.86
CA VAL A 116 -2.44 -8.60 7.02
C VAL A 116 -2.10 -8.88 8.47
N ASP A 117 -1.03 -9.63 8.72
CA ASP A 117 -0.51 -9.87 10.07
C ASP A 117 0.62 -8.89 10.45
N ASN A 118 1.13 -8.11 9.50
CA ASN A 118 2.07 -7.04 9.79
C ASN A 118 1.36 -5.71 10.13
N THR A 119 1.47 -5.28 11.39
CA THR A 119 0.87 -4.03 11.88
C THR A 119 1.44 -2.77 11.23
N SER A 120 2.72 -2.80 10.80
CA SER A 120 3.36 -1.67 10.12
C SER A 120 2.83 -1.51 8.70
N ALA A 121 2.66 -2.61 7.97
CA ALA A 121 2.01 -2.63 6.66
C ALA A 121 0.55 -2.18 6.77
N LEU A 122 -0.19 -2.69 7.76
CA LEU A 122 -1.56 -2.27 8.05
C LEU A 122 -1.68 -0.75 8.27
N ALA A 123 -0.81 -0.20 9.12
CA ALA A 123 -0.79 1.22 9.39
C ALA A 123 -0.46 2.02 8.13
N SER A 124 0.49 1.53 7.32
CA SER A 124 0.93 2.19 6.09
C SER A 124 -0.20 2.25 5.04
N VAL A 125 -0.93 1.14 4.86
CA VAL A 125 -2.10 1.08 3.97
C VAL A 125 -3.20 2.02 4.45
N ARG A 126 -3.56 1.95 5.74
CA ARG A 126 -4.63 2.80 6.30
C ARG A 126 -4.31 4.30 6.20
N GLN A 127 -3.06 4.68 6.42
CA GLN A 127 -2.64 6.07 6.41
C GLN A 127 -2.19 6.56 5.03
N HIS A 128 -2.09 5.68 4.04
CA HIS A 128 -1.53 5.96 2.72
C HIS A 128 -0.12 6.58 2.79
N ARG A 129 0.61 6.29 3.87
CA ARG A 129 1.99 6.74 4.10
C ARG A 129 2.66 5.90 5.18
N ALA A 130 3.97 5.82 5.13
CA ALA A 130 4.83 5.23 6.15
C ALA A 130 5.92 6.22 6.59
N ARG A 131 6.58 5.93 7.72
CA ARG A 131 7.78 6.68 8.14
C ARG A 131 9.03 6.22 7.40
N SER A 132 9.09 4.94 7.01
CA SER A 132 10.24 4.36 6.33
C SER A 132 10.18 4.65 4.83
N TYR A 133 11.31 5.11 4.27
CA TYR A 133 11.45 5.33 2.84
C TYR A 133 11.19 4.06 2.02
N ALA A 134 11.77 2.92 2.43
CA ALA A 134 11.60 1.64 1.73
C ALA A 134 10.13 1.17 1.71
N VAL A 135 9.38 1.42 2.79
CA VAL A 135 7.95 1.10 2.86
C VAL A 135 7.14 2.04 1.97
N ASN A 136 7.49 3.34 1.93
CA ASN A 136 6.83 4.31 1.05
C ASN A 136 7.02 3.96 -0.44
N GLU A 137 8.22 3.54 -0.84
CA GLU A 137 8.49 3.10 -2.23
C GLU A 137 7.54 1.97 -2.66
N GLU A 138 7.34 0.96 -1.81
CA GLU A 138 6.40 -0.13 -2.10
C GLU A 138 4.93 0.33 -2.02
N LEU A 139 4.61 1.20 -1.06
CA LEU A 139 3.28 1.76 -0.94
C LEU A 139 2.88 2.58 -2.17
N HIS A 140 3.80 3.32 -2.78
CA HIS A 140 3.54 4.05 -4.03
C HIS A 140 3.12 3.13 -5.18
N ARG A 141 3.61 1.89 -5.21
CA ARG A 141 3.17 0.88 -6.19
C ARG A 141 1.76 0.36 -5.90
N LEU A 142 1.35 0.38 -4.64
CA LEU A 142 0.05 -0.08 -4.16
C LEU A 142 -1.05 0.99 -4.31
N LEU A 143 -0.72 2.29 -4.15
CA LEU A 143 -1.69 3.39 -4.16
C LEU A 143 -2.67 3.38 -5.35
N PRO A 144 -2.25 3.12 -6.61
CA PRO A 144 -3.18 3.08 -7.74
C PRO A 144 -4.31 2.04 -7.56
N TYR A 145 -4.03 0.92 -6.89
CA TYR A 145 -5.02 -0.11 -6.61
C TYR A 145 -5.96 0.28 -5.47
N LEU A 146 -5.45 0.91 -4.41
CA LEU A 146 -6.27 1.45 -3.33
C LEU A 146 -7.20 2.57 -3.80
N GLU A 147 -6.82 3.23 -4.88
CA GLU A 147 -7.62 4.25 -5.55
C GLU A 147 -8.65 3.67 -6.52
N GLN A 148 -8.34 2.54 -7.16
CA GLN A 148 -9.20 1.85 -8.12
C GLN A 148 -10.32 1.06 -7.43
N PHE A 149 -10.04 0.52 -6.24
CA PHE A 149 -10.93 -0.37 -5.49
C PHE A 149 -11.29 0.23 -4.13
N ASP A 150 -12.42 -0.20 -3.56
CA ASP A 150 -12.79 0.19 -2.19
C ASP A 150 -12.16 -0.79 -1.20
N VAL A 151 -10.93 -0.49 -0.80
CA VAL A 151 -10.11 -1.37 0.05
C VAL A 151 -10.22 -0.97 1.51
N THR A 152 -10.66 -1.91 2.34
CA THR A 152 -10.55 -1.84 3.80
C THR A 152 -9.50 -2.83 4.26
N ALA A 153 -8.79 -2.53 5.36
CA ALA A 153 -7.73 -3.41 5.84
C ALA A 153 -7.85 -3.68 7.35
N SER A 154 -7.61 -4.93 7.76
CA SER A 154 -7.63 -5.38 9.15
C SER A 154 -6.43 -6.26 9.47
N TYR A 155 -6.10 -6.30 10.76
CA TYR A 155 -5.13 -7.25 11.27
C TYR A 155 -5.72 -8.66 11.30
N ILE A 156 -4.92 -9.66 10.97
CA ILE A 156 -5.18 -11.08 11.25
C ILE A 156 -3.99 -11.65 12.02
N ALA A 157 -4.22 -12.63 12.90
CA ALA A 157 -3.12 -13.33 13.53
C ALA A 157 -2.38 -14.18 12.50
N SER A 158 -1.04 -14.23 12.57
CA SER A 158 -0.21 -14.97 11.61
C SER A 158 -0.58 -16.46 11.55
N ALA A 159 -0.94 -17.08 12.68
CA ALA A 159 -1.42 -18.46 12.73
C ALA A 159 -2.72 -18.72 11.96
N ASP A 160 -3.53 -17.67 11.76
CA ASP A 160 -4.79 -17.71 11.01
C ASP A 160 -4.62 -17.18 9.57
N ASN A 161 -3.41 -16.78 9.17
CA ASN A 161 -3.15 -16.18 7.87
C ASN A 161 -2.95 -17.27 6.80
N PRO A 162 -3.92 -17.50 5.88
CA PRO A 162 -3.79 -18.53 4.86
C PRO A 162 -2.70 -18.20 3.82
N ALA A 163 -2.17 -16.98 3.81
CA ALA A 163 -1.08 -16.57 2.93
C ALA A 163 0.31 -17.00 3.42
N ASP A 164 0.46 -17.47 4.67
CA ASP A 164 1.76 -17.90 5.23
C ASP A 164 2.34 -19.14 4.52
N ALA A 165 1.52 -20.14 4.22
CA ALA A 165 2.01 -21.30 3.48
C ALA A 165 2.46 -20.93 2.03
N PRO A 166 1.65 -20.19 1.24
CA PRO A 166 2.06 -19.70 -0.07
C PRO A 166 3.32 -18.82 -0.07
N SER A 167 3.56 -18.03 0.99
CA SER A 167 4.74 -17.16 1.08
C SER A 167 6.06 -17.91 1.30
N ARG A 168 5.97 -19.19 1.68
CA ARG A 168 7.09 -20.10 1.96
C ARG A 168 7.27 -21.19 0.90
N ALA A 169 6.30 -21.37 -0.01
CA ALA A 169 6.20 -22.56 -0.86
C ALA A 169 7.19 -22.63 -2.05
N HIS A 170 8.21 -21.75 -2.11
CA HIS A 170 9.04 -21.57 -3.31
C HIS A 170 10.53 -21.35 -3.01
#